data_AF-A0A8T5BH09-F1
#
_entry.id   AF-A0A8T5BH09-F1
#
_cell.length_a   1.000
_cell.length_b   1.000
_cell.length_c   1.000
_cell.angle_alpha   90.00
_cell.angle_beta   90.00
_cell.angle_gamma   90.00
#
_symmetry.space_group_name_H-M   'P 1'
#
loop_
_entity.id
_entity.type
_entity.pdbx_description
1 polymer ?
#
loop_
_entity_poly.entity_id
_entity_poly.type
_entity_poly.pdbx_seq_one_letter_code
_entity_poly.pdbx_strand_id
1 'polypeptide(L)' 'MGKVVMLSDEVYEQLSRMKGPKESFSDVIKRLLKYRPKLTEIAGSKTITVEDWKKLGEVFKIQKDMDEERKRHLLRSIGK' A
#
# COMPACT_ATOMS: atom_id res chain seq x y z
N MET A 1 0.89 30.82 9.96
CA MET A 1 0.48 30.57 11.37
C MET A 1 0.00 29.13 11.47
N GLY A 2 0.46 28.38 12.48
CA GLY A 2 0.04 26.98 12.69
C GLY A 2 -1.19 26.87 13.59
N LYS A 3 -1.97 25.80 13.43
CA LYS A 3 -3.01 25.44 14.41
C LYS A 3 -2.40 24.49 15.44
N VAL A 4 -2.76 24.68 16.71
CA VAL A 4 -2.33 23.81 17.81
C VAL A 4 -3.40 22.75 18.02
N VAL A 5 -2.97 21.50 18.19
CA VAL A 5 -3.82 20.37 18.58
C VAL A 5 -3.24 19.73 19.83
N MET A 6 -4.09 19.34 20.77
CA MET A 6 -3.69 18.52 21.90
C MET A 6 -3.76 17.05 21.51
N LEU A 7 -2.79 16.27 21.99
CA LEU A 7 -2.68 14.82 21.78
C LEU A 7 -2.67 14.15 23.15
N SER A 8 -3.11 12.88 23.22
CA SER A 8 -2.83 12.06 24.39
C SER A 8 -1.34 11.72 24.47
N ASP A 9 -0.86 11.46 25.68
CA ASP A 9 0.55 11.13 25.92
C ASP A 9 0.99 9.92 25.10
N GLU A 10 0.13 8.90 24.98
CA GLU A 10 0.38 7.71 24.16
C GLU A 10 0.66 8.08 22.69
N VAL A 11 -0.16 8.94 22.10
CA VAL A 11 -0.01 9.35 20.70
C VAL A 11 1.24 10.20 20.52
N TYR A 12 1.55 11.06 21.48
CA TYR A 12 2.78 11.86 21.46
C TYR A 12 4.03 10.97 21.46
N GLU A 13 4.07 9.96 22.34
CA GLU A 13 5.18 9.02 22.44
C GLU A 13 5.35 8.19 21.16
N GLN A 14 4.25 7.73 20.55
CA GLN A 14 4.30 7.02 19.27
C GLN A 14 4.89 7.90 18.16
N LEU A 15 4.44 9.15 18.06
CA LEU A 15 4.97 10.09 17.06
C LEU A 15 6.44 10.44 17.32
N SER A 16 6.83 10.56 18.59
CA SER A 16 8.21 10.86 18.99
C SER A 16 9.18 9.77 18.54
N ARG A 17 8.81 8.49 18.71
CA ARG A 17 9.60 7.35 18.23
C ARG A 17 9.74 7.30 16.71
N MET A 18 8.76 7.81 15.98
CA MET A 18 8.75 7.84 14.51
C MET A 18 9.47 9.05 13.91
N LYS A 19 9.76 10.08 14.72
CA LYS A 19 10.29 11.37 14.29
C LYS A 19 11.80 11.29 14.04
N GLY A 20 12.24 11.67 12.85
CA GLY A 20 13.66 11.79 12.54
C GLY A 20 14.36 12.98 13.27
N PRO A 21 15.72 12.99 13.32
CA PRO A 21 16.50 13.99 14.05
C PRO A 21 16.23 15.45 13.65
N LYS A 22 15.83 15.68 12.39
CA LYS A 22 15.51 17.00 11.82
C LYS A 22 14.09 17.12 11.28
N GLU A 23 13.25 16.11 11.53
CA GLU A 23 11.86 16.07 11.07
C GLU A 23 10.95 16.74 12.12
N SER A 24 9.98 17.55 11.71
CA SER A 24 8.97 18.07 12.65
C SER A 24 7.80 17.09 12.82
N PHE A 25 7.04 17.21 13.90
CA PHE A 25 5.81 16.40 14.06
C PHE A 25 4.82 16.60 12.90
N SER A 26 4.72 17.83 12.38
CA SER A 26 3.90 18.11 11.20
C SER A 26 4.37 17.34 9.96
N ASP A 27 5.67 17.10 9.82
CA ASP A 27 6.23 16.33 8.70
C ASP A 27 5.97 14.84 8.86
N VAL A 28 6.09 14.31 10.10
CA VAL A 28 5.70 12.94 10.43
C VAL A 28 4.22 12.71 10.11
N ILE A 29 3.33 13.59 10.57
CA ILE A 29 1.88 13.49 10.30
C ILE A 29 1.62 13.54 8.80
N LYS A 30 2.25 14.46 8.06
CA LYS A 30 2.12 14.50 6.59
C LYS A 30 2.60 13.22 5.92
N ARG A 31 3.69 12.62 6.39
CA ARG A 31 4.23 11.36 5.87
C ARG A 31 3.28 10.20 6.13
N LEU A 32 2.70 10.11 7.32
CA LEU A 32 1.70 9.10 7.68
C LEU A 32 0.39 9.30 6.91
N LEU A 33 -0.07 10.54 6.70
CA LEU A 33 -1.26 10.83 5.89
C LEU A 33 -1.04 10.56 4.40
N LYS A 34 0.20 10.71 3.91
CA LYS A 34 0.59 10.31 2.56
C LYS A 34 0.78 8.80 2.40
N TYR A 35 0.81 8.06 3.51
CA TYR A 35 1.01 6.62 3.46
C TYR A 35 -0.16 5.98 2.72
N ARG A 36 0.13 5.45 1.53
CA ARG A 36 -0.73 4.48 0.88
C ARG A 36 -0.31 3.10 1.39
N PRO A 37 -1.22 2.33 2.01
CA PRO A 37 -0.89 0.99 2.44
C PRO A 37 -0.36 0.20 1.25
N LYS A 38 0.72 -0.55 1.48
CA LYS A 38 1.27 -1.44 0.44
C LYS A 38 0.25 -2.54 0.18
N LEU A 39 0.17 -3.03 -1.06
CA LEU A 39 -0.76 -4.14 -1.43
C LEU A 39 -0.64 -5.34 -0.48
N THR A 40 0.55 -5.60 0.06
CA THR A 40 0.81 -6.65 1.05
C THR A 40 0.14 -6.42 2.41
N GLU A 41 -0.13 -5.17 2.79
CA GLU A 41 -0.79 -4.80 4.04
C GLU A 41 -2.32 -4.76 3.88
N ILE A 42 -2.81 -4.62 2.65
CA ILE A 42 -4.24 -4.71 2.30
C ILE A 42 -4.67 -6.17 2.10
N ALA A 43 -3.70 -7.09 1.93
CA ALA A 43 -3.97 -8.51 1.76
C ALA A 43 -4.73 -9.08 2.98
N GLY A 44 -6.02 -9.37 2.78
CA GLY A 44 -6.92 -9.93 3.81
C GLY A 44 -7.72 -8.92 4.62
N SER A 45 -7.51 -7.60 4.46
CA SER A 45 -8.21 -6.58 5.25
C SER A 45 -9.67 -6.33 4.84
N LYS A 46 -10.13 -6.96 3.74
CA LYS A 46 -11.43 -6.71 3.07
C LYS A 46 -11.71 -5.22 2.75
N THR A 47 -10.74 -4.34 2.95
CA THR A 47 -10.87 -2.90 2.83
C THR A 47 -10.06 -2.47 1.62
N ILE A 48 -10.67 -2.63 0.45
CA ILE A 48 -10.15 -2.10 -0.80
C ILE A 48 -10.86 -0.77 -1.08
N THR A 49 -10.09 0.28 -1.36
CA THR A 49 -10.66 1.54 -1.85
C THR A 49 -11.11 1.38 -3.30
N VAL A 50 -12.06 2.20 -3.76
CA VAL A 50 -12.56 2.16 -5.15
C VAL A 50 -11.43 2.42 -6.15
N GLU A 51 -10.49 3.31 -5.82
CA GLU A 51 -9.28 3.57 -6.61
C GLU A 51 -8.36 2.35 -6.70
N ASP A 52 -8.19 1.60 -5.61
CA ASP A 52 -7.37 0.39 -5.60
C ASP A 52 -8.05 -0.76 -6.37
N TRP A 53 -9.39 -0.82 -6.35
CA TRP A 53 -10.17 -1.77 -7.15
C TRP A 53 -10.00 -1.54 -8.66
N LYS A 54 -9.97 -0.27 -9.09
CA LYS A 54 -9.70 0.06 -10.50
C LYS A 54 -8.29 -0.36 -10.94
N LYS A 55 -7.29 -0.14 -10.09
CA LYS A 55 -5.89 -0.55 -10.36
C LYS A 55 -5.73 -2.06 -10.41
N LEU A 56 -6.43 -2.80 -9.56
CA LEU A 56 -6.43 -4.26 -9.59
C LEU A 56 -6.93 -4.81 -10.94
N GLY A 57 -7.94 -4.19 -11.53
CA GLY A 57 -8.46 -4.59 -12.85
C GLY A 57 -7.40 -4.59 -13.96
N GLU A 58 -6.46 -3.65 -13.93
CA GLU A 58 -5.35 -3.60 -14.90
C GLU A 58 -4.32 -4.70 -14.63
N VAL A 59 -3.99 -4.95 -13.37
CA VAL A 59 -3.06 -6.03 -12.97
C VAL A 59 -3.62 -7.42 -13.34
N PHE A 60 -4.91 -7.65 -13.15
CA PHE A 60 -5.55 -8.92 -13.53
C PHE A 60 -5.54 -9.18 -15.03
N LYS A 61 -5.60 -8.13 -15.88
CA LYS A 61 -5.46 -8.30 -17.34
C LYS A 61 -4.07 -8.80 -17.71
N ILE A 62 -3.04 -8.15 -17.18
CA ILE A 62 -1.63 -8.54 -17.41
C ILE A 62 -1.41 -9.97 -16.93
N GLN A 63 -1.91 -10.31 -15.74
CA GLN A 63 -1.82 -11.66 -15.18
C GLN A 63 -2.48 -12.71 -16.09
N LYS A 64 -3.67 -12.40 -16.62
CA LYS A 64 -4.39 -13.30 -17.52
C LYS A 64 -3.61 -13.58 -18.80
N ASP A 65 -3.03 -12.54 -19.40
CA ASP A 65 -2.23 -12.68 -20.63
C ASP A 65 -0.98 -13.55 -20.37
N MET A 66 -0.30 -13.32 -19.24
CA MET A 66 0.84 -14.11 -18.81
C MET A 66 0.47 -15.57 -18.50
N ASP A 67 -0.69 -15.82 -17.89
CA ASP A 67 -1.17 -17.17 -17.61
C ASP A 67 -1.58 -17.91 -18.88
N GLU A 68 -2.17 -17.23 -19.88
CA GLU A 68 -2.43 -17.80 -21.19
C GLU A 68 -1.15 -18.14 -21.95
N GLU A 69 -0.13 -17.29 -21.85
CA GLU A 69 1.20 -17.57 -22.41
C GLU A 69 1.85 -18.77 -21.71
N ARG A 70 1.88 -18.78 -20.37
CA ARG A 70 2.37 -19.90 -19.57
C ARG A 70 1.64 -21.20 -19.91
N LYS A 71 0.31 -21.17 -20.02
CA LYS A 71 -0.51 -22.34 -20.41
C LYS A 71 -0.13 -22.85 -21.79
N ARG A 72 0.04 -21.97 -22.78
CA ARG A 72 0.50 -22.33 -24.14
C ARG A 72 1.89 -22.93 -24.15
N HIS A 73 2.78 -22.48 -23.27
CA HIS A 73 4.11 -23.09 -23.12
C HIS A 73 4.01 -24.48 -22.52
N LEU A 74 3.30 -24.64 -21.40
CA LEU A 74 3.16 -25.94 -20.72
C LEU A 74 2.47 -27.00 -21.59
N LEU A 75 1.43 -26.63 -22.34
CA LEU A 75 0.76 -27.55 -23.27
C LEU A 75 1.70 -28.01 -24.40
N ARG A 76 2.61 -27.16 -24.86
CA ARG A 76 3.64 -27.53 -25.83
C ARG A 76 4.73 -28.44 -25.23
N SER A 77 4.99 -28.30 -23.94
CA SER A 77 5.96 -29.14 -23.21
C SER A 77 5.45 -30.54 -22.89
N ILE A 78 4.13 -30.70 -22.71
CA ILE A 78 3.49 -31.98 -22.36
C ILE A 78 3.19 -32.84 -23.62
N GLY A 79 3.15 -32.23 -24.81
CA GLY A 79 2.90 -32.91 -26.09
C GLY A 79 4.13 -33.48 -26.81
N LYS A 80 5.27 -33.61 -26.12
CA LYS A 80 6.50 -34.27 -26.62
C LYS A 80 6.77 -35.56 -25.87
#